data_AF-A0A6J5V0K7-F1
#
_entry.id   AF-A0A6J5V0K7-F1
#
_cell.length_a   1.000
_cell.length_b   1.000
_cell.length_c   1.000
_cell.angle_alpha   90.00
_cell.angle_beta   90.00
_cell.angle_gamma   90.00
#
_symmetry.space_group_name_H-M   'P 1'
#
loop_
_entity.id
_entity.type
_entity.pdbx_description
1 polymer ?
#
loop_
_entity_poly.entity_id
_entity_poly.type
_entity_poly.pdbx_seq_one_letter_code
_entity_poly.pdbx_strand_id
1 'polypeptide(L)'
;MPWYNNYFNNPPGRLLVILVTLTVGWPSYLAFNISGQEYDRFTCHYDLNGPIFSNRERLQVHISDLGIMSAIYVLYKIVMAKGHPSLPHYGESEWDWLRGALVTVDRDYGVLNKALWREARECLFVELDEDGAQNGVFWYRNKL
;
A
#
# COMPACT_ATOMS: atom_id res chain seq x y z
N MET A 1 16.01 -16.76 -15.30
CA MET A 1 16.33 -16.48 -16.71
C MET A 1 17.72 -15.85 -16.81
N PRO A 2 18.77 -16.61 -17.17
CA PRO A 2 20.17 -16.12 -17.11
C PRO A 2 20.63 -15.27 -18.31
N TRP A 3 19.92 -15.32 -19.44
CA TRP A 3 20.46 -14.85 -20.72
C TRP A 3 20.63 -13.32 -20.83
N TYR A 4 19.76 -12.52 -20.22
CA TYR A 4 19.82 -11.06 -20.28
C TYR A 4 20.82 -10.47 -19.25
N ASN A 5 21.32 -11.30 -18.34
CA ASN A 5 22.19 -10.85 -17.25
C ASN A 5 23.51 -10.28 -17.78
N ASN A 6 24.01 -10.79 -18.91
CA ASN A 6 25.24 -10.27 -19.54
C ASN A 6 25.09 -8.83 -20.07
N TYR A 7 23.86 -8.37 -20.33
CA TYR A 7 23.58 -7.04 -20.90
C TYR A 7 23.14 -6.03 -19.83
N PHE A 8 22.46 -6.50 -18.78
CA PHE A 8 21.84 -5.63 -17.75
C PHE A 8 22.50 -5.72 -16.37
N ASN A 9 23.69 -6.32 -16.24
CA ASN A 9 24.44 -6.40 -14.97
C ASN A 9 25.23 -5.12 -14.66
N ASN A 10 24.57 -3.96 -14.74
CA ASN A 10 25.07 -2.65 -14.31
C ASN A 10 23.95 -1.92 -13.51
N PRO A 11 24.24 -0.84 -12.76
CA PRO A 11 23.25 -0.24 -11.86
C PRO A 11 21.96 0.24 -12.58
N PRO A 12 22.03 0.98 -13.70
CA PRO A 12 20.83 1.36 -14.46
C PRO A 12 20.08 0.16 -15.04
N GLY A 13 20.80 -0.83 -15.57
CA GLY A 13 20.22 -2.04 -16.13
C GLY A 13 19.47 -2.87 -15.10
N ARG A 14 19.99 -2.98 -13.88
CA ARG A 14 19.31 -3.65 -12.77
C ARG A 14 18.03 -2.92 -12.35
N LEU A 15 18.05 -1.59 -12.30
CA LEU A 15 16.85 -0.80 -12.03
C LEU A 15 15.78 -1.05 -13.10
N LEU A 16 16.16 -1.07 -14.37
CA LEU A 16 15.25 -1.40 -15.47
C LEU A 16 14.68 -2.82 -15.33
N VAL A 17 15.51 -3.82 -15.01
CA VAL A 17 15.06 -5.20 -14.80
C VAL A 17 14.08 -5.30 -13.63
N ILE A 18 14.34 -4.62 -12.52
CA ILE A 18 13.43 -4.58 -11.37
C ILE A 18 12.11 -3.93 -11.76
N LEU A 19 12.15 -2.79 -12.44
CA LEU A 19 10.96 -2.09 -12.91
C LEU A 19 10.12 -3.02 -13.80
N VAL A 20 10.72 -3.63 -14.83
CA VAL A 20 10.01 -4.54 -15.74
C VAL A 20 9.48 -5.77 -14.99
N THR A 21 10.26 -6.34 -14.08
CA THR A 21 9.84 -7.51 -13.29
C THR A 21 8.66 -7.17 -12.40
N LEU A 22 8.68 -6.05 -11.67
CA LEU A 22 7.60 -5.68 -10.77
C LEU A 22 6.34 -5.20 -11.51
N THR A 23 6.49 -4.55 -12.65
CA THR A 23 5.36 -3.96 -13.39
C THR A 23 4.74 -4.89 -14.42
N VAL A 24 5.52 -5.77 -15.05
CA VAL A 24 5.06 -6.64 -16.13
C VAL A 24 5.27 -8.11 -15.78
N GLY A 25 6.47 -8.47 -15.30
CA GLY A 25 6.82 -9.85 -15.01
C GLY A 25 5.91 -10.49 -13.96
N TRP A 26 5.80 -9.89 -12.78
CA TRP A 26 5.02 -10.41 -11.68
C TRP A 26 3.50 -10.41 -11.96
N PRO A 27 2.89 -9.32 -12.49
CA PRO A 27 1.47 -9.35 -12.85
C PRO A 27 1.15 -10.40 -13.91
N SER A 28 2.02 -10.60 -14.91
CA SER A 28 1.79 -11.59 -15.95
C SER A 28 1.97 -13.03 -15.46
N TYR A 29 2.90 -13.27 -14.52
CA TYR A 29 3.01 -14.55 -13.81
C TYR A 29 1.74 -14.87 -13.02
N LEU A 30 1.17 -13.89 -12.30
CA LEU A 30 -0.06 -14.12 -11.55
C LEU A 30 -1.28 -14.34 -12.48
N ALA A 31 -1.44 -13.51 -13.49
CA ALA A 31 -2.62 -13.51 -14.35
C ALA A 31 -2.61 -14.63 -15.40
N PHE A 32 -1.45 -15.00 -15.93
CA PHE A 32 -1.33 -15.92 -17.06
C PHE A 32 -0.31 -17.04 -16.85
N ASN A 33 0.35 -17.09 -15.68
CA ASN A 33 1.35 -18.11 -15.35
C ASN A 33 2.50 -18.19 -16.38
N ILE A 34 2.86 -17.05 -17.00
CA ILE A 34 3.83 -16.98 -18.13
C ILE A 34 5.17 -17.66 -17.81
N SER A 35 5.68 -17.49 -16.60
CA SER A 35 6.99 -18.02 -16.17
C SER A 35 6.86 -19.15 -15.14
N GLY A 36 5.68 -19.74 -14.97
CA GLY A 36 5.42 -20.79 -13.99
C GLY A 36 5.52 -22.19 -14.57
N GLN A 37 5.11 -23.17 -13.75
CA GLN A 37 4.98 -24.56 -14.18
C GLN A 37 3.83 -24.71 -15.19
N GLU A 38 4.03 -25.54 -16.21
CA GLU A 38 2.98 -25.86 -17.18
C GLU A 38 1.95 -26.85 -16.61
N TYR A 39 0.69 -26.66 -16.95
CA TYR A 39 -0.45 -27.49 -16.55
C TYR A 39 -1.31 -27.82 -17.77
N ASP A 40 -2.09 -28.91 -17.69
CA ASP A 40 -2.93 -29.39 -18.80
C ASP A 40 -4.05 -28.42 -19.24
N ARG A 41 -4.27 -27.34 -18.48
CA ARG A 41 -5.23 -26.27 -18.80
C ARG A 41 -4.65 -24.91 -18.46
N PHE A 42 -5.25 -23.89 -19.06
CA PHE A 42 -4.99 -22.51 -18.65
C PHE A 42 -5.21 -22.36 -17.14
N THR A 43 -4.21 -21.75 -16.50
CA THR A 43 -4.14 -21.61 -15.06
C THR A 43 -3.66 -20.21 -14.72
N CYS A 44 -4.38 -19.55 -13.81
CA CYS A 44 -3.98 -18.28 -13.24
C CYS A 44 -4.05 -18.38 -11.72
N HIS A 45 -3.31 -17.52 -11.01
CA HIS A 45 -3.33 -17.48 -9.54
C HIS A 45 -4.66 -16.98 -8.97
N TYR A 46 -5.50 -16.37 -9.82
CA TYR A 46 -6.84 -15.92 -9.45
C TYR A 46 -7.92 -17.00 -9.64
N ASP A 47 -7.58 -18.15 -10.23
CA ASP A 47 -8.48 -19.31 -10.30
C ASP A 47 -8.38 -20.12 -9.00
N LEU A 48 -9.36 -19.93 -8.12
CA LEU A 48 -9.46 -20.62 -6.83
C LEU A 48 -9.49 -22.16 -6.98
N ASN A 49 -9.97 -22.66 -8.11
CA ASN A 49 -10.05 -24.08 -8.41
C ASN A 49 -8.92 -24.56 -9.34
N GLY A 50 -7.92 -23.71 -9.57
CA GLY A 50 -6.80 -24.02 -10.44
C GLY A 50 -6.00 -25.25 -9.98
N PRO A 51 -5.30 -25.93 -10.91
CA PRO A 51 -4.46 -27.09 -10.61
C PRO A 51 -3.23 -26.77 -9.74
N ILE A 52 -2.91 -25.48 -9.52
CA ILE A 52 -1.82 -25.03 -8.62
C ILE A 52 -2.07 -25.46 -7.18
N PHE A 53 -3.33 -25.46 -6.71
CA PHE A 53 -3.66 -25.75 -5.32
C PHE A 53 -4.05 -27.21 -5.12
N SER A 54 -3.51 -27.85 -4.09
CA SER A 54 -4.01 -29.16 -3.66
C SER A 54 -5.40 -29.03 -3.02
N ASN A 55 -6.15 -30.14 -2.93
CA ASN A 55 -7.51 -30.14 -2.36
C ASN A 55 -7.57 -29.58 -0.92
N ARG A 56 -6.50 -29.74 -0.13
CA ARG A 56 -6.42 -29.23 1.25
C ARG A 56 -6.17 -27.73 1.29
N GLU A 57 -5.34 -27.21 0.38
CA GLU A 57 -5.01 -25.80 0.29
C GLU A 57 -6.17 -24.97 -0.26
N ARG A 58 -6.94 -25.53 -1.22
CA ARG A 58 -8.14 -24.86 -1.76
C ARG A 58 -9.13 -24.46 -0.67
N LEU A 59 -9.34 -25.32 0.33
CA LEU A 59 -10.22 -25.01 1.45
C LEU A 59 -9.67 -23.81 2.26
N GLN A 60 -8.36 -23.74 2.47
CA GLN A 60 -7.74 -22.62 3.19
C GLN A 60 -7.87 -21.30 2.43
N VAL A 61 -7.75 -21.33 1.09
CA VAL A 61 -7.95 -20.15 0.25
C VAL A 61 -9.37 -19.62 0.42
N HIS A 62 -10.38 -20.48 0.30
CA HIS A 62 -11.78 -20.06 0.50
C HIS A 62 -12.06 -19.52 1.91
N ILE A 63 -11.50 -20.15 2.95
CA ILE A 63 -11.62 -19.67 4.33
C ILE A 63 -10.97 -18.28 4.48
N SER A 64 -9.79 -18.07 3.88
CA SER A 64 -9.09 -16.79 3.90
C SER A 64 -9.90 -15.69 3.21
N ASP A 65 -10.46 -15.96 2.03
CA ASP A 65 -11.27 -14.99 1.29
C ASP A 65 -12.52 -14.58 2.08
N LEU A 66 -13.21 -15.54 2.70
CA LEU A 66 -14.31 -15.28 3.62
C LEU A 66 -13.87 -14.43 4.82
N GLY A 67 -12.69 -14.72 5.38
CA GLY A 67 -12.10 -13.94 6.47
C GLY A 67 -11.85 -12.49 6.09
N ILE A 68 -11.25 -12.24 4.92
CA ILE A 68 -10.98 -10.89 4.40
C ILE A 68 -12.29 -10.15 4.14
N MET A 69 -13.26 -10.78 3.46
CA MET A 69 -14.57 -10.17 3.23
C MET A 69 -15.29 -9.82 4.54
N SER A 70 -15.24 -10.70 5.52
CA SER A 70 -15.79 -10.46 6.86
C SER A 70 -15.09 -9.28 7.54
N ALA A 71 -13.75 -9.22 7.50
CA ALA A 71 -12.99 -8.14 8.11
C ALA A 71 -13.31 -6.79 7.45
N ILE A 72 -13.36 -6.73 6.12
CA ILE A 72 -13.75 -5.54 5.37
C ILE A 72 -15.18 -5.11 5.74
N TYR A 73 -16.12 -6.04 5.82
CA TYR A 73 -17.50 -5.74 6.19
C TYR A 73 -17.60 -5.18 7.62
N VAL A 74 -16.92 -5.80 8.59
CA VAL A 74 -16.89 -5.30 9.97
C VAL A 74 -16.29 -3.90 10.04
N LEU A 75 -15.16 -3.68 9.36
CA LEU A 75 -14.53 -2.35 9.29
C LEU A 75 -15.46 -1.32 8.64
N TYR A 76 -16.10 -1.68 7.53
CA TYR A 76 -17.11 -0.83 6.88
C TYR A 76 -18.23 -0.45 7.85
N LYS A 77 -18.78 -1.42 8.60
CA LYS A 77 -19.83 -1.16 9.59
C LYS A 77 -19.34 -0.27 10.72
N ILE A 78 -18.11 -0.44 11.20
CA ILE A 78 -17.50 0.43 12.23
C ILE A 78 -17.36 1.85 11.71
N VAL A 79 -16.82 2.03 10.50
CA VAL A 79 -16.66 3.33 9.85
C VAL A 79 -18.01 4.03 9.69
N MET A 80 -19.02 3.33 9.17
CA MET A 80 -20.35 3.89 8.98
C MET A 80 -21.06 4.22 10.29
N ALA A 81 -20.83 3.45 11.35
CA ALA A 81 -21.52 3.65 12.63
C ALA A 81 -20.90 4.75 13.50
N LYS A 82 -19.57 4.90 13.46
CA LYS A 82 -18.87 5.81 14.38
C LYS A 82 -18.23 7.00 13.69
N GLY A 83 -17.99 6.93 12.38
CA GLY A 83 -16.94 7.74 11.76
C GLY A 83 -15.60 7.55 12.49
N HIS A 84 -14.52 8.12 11.98
CA HIS A 84 -13.38 8.39 12.84
C HIS A 84 -13.39 9.89 13.09
N PRO A 85 -13.49 10.36 14.34
CA PRO A 85 -13.53 11.80 14.64
C PRO A 85 -12.34 12.56 14.05
N SER A 86 -11.19 11.89 13.88
CA SER A 86 -9.97 12.47 13.34
C SER A 86 -9.79 12.32 11.83
N LEU A 87 -10.73 11.71 11.10
CA LEU A 87 -10.66 11.65 9.63
C LEU A 87 -11.40 12.86 9.03
N PRO A 88 -10.80 13.58 8.08
CA PRO A 88 -11.50 14.60 7.31
C PRO A 88 -12.68 13.98 6.55
N HIS A 89 -13.87 14.53 6.73
CA HIS A 89 -15.06 14.13 5.97
C HIS A 89 -15.20 15.12 4.81
N TYR A 90 -14.93 14.67 3.58
CA TYR A 90 -15.07 15.51 2.39
C TYR A 90 -16.51 15.44 1.86
N GLY A 91 -17.09 16.59 1.56
CA GLY A 91 -18.33 16.67 0.77
C GLY A 91 -18.06 16.36 -0.71
N GLU A 92 -19.13 16.14 -1.48
CA GLU A 92 -19.04 15.79 -2.92
C GLU A 92 -18.26 16.82 -3.75
N SER A 93 -18.32 18.10 -3.38
CA SER A 93 -17.61 19.19 -4.06
C SER A 93 -16.13 19.32 -3.68
N GLU A 94 -15.71 18.70 -2.58
CA GLU A 94 -14.35 18.82 -2.03
C GLU A 94 -13.51 17.56 -2.23
N TRP A 95 -14.16 16.42 -2.51
CA TRP A 95 -13.51 15.14 -2.74
C TRP A 95 -12.85 15.11 -4.11
N ASP A 96 -11.55 14.79 -4.13
CA ASP A 96 -10.83 14.35 -5.32
C ASP A 96 -9.96 13.13 -4.97
N TRP A 97 -9.46 12.44 -5.99
CA TRP A 97 -8.65 11.24 -5.80
C TRP A 97 -7.40 11.49 -4.94
N LEU A 98 -6.77 12.65 -5.08
CA LEU A 98 -5.54 13.00 -4.37
C LEU A 98 -5.82 13.26 -2.88
N ARG A 99 -6.87 14.02 -2.55
CA ARG A 99 -7.33 14.27 -1.19
C ARG A 99 -7.78 12.97 -0.51
N GLY A 100 -8.49 12.11 -1.23
CA GLY A 100 -8.85 10.77 -0.75
C GLY A 100 -7.62 9.91 -0.42
N ALA A 101 -6.60 9.91 -1.28
CA ALA A 101 -5.34 9.21 -1.04
C ALA A 101 -4.55 9.80 0.15
N LEU A 102 -4.48 11.12 0.28
CA LEU A 102 -3.74 11.79 1.36
C LEU A 102 -4.33 11.48 2.75
N VAL A 103 -5.66 11.31 2.88
CA VAL A 103 -6.29 10.88 4.14
C VAL A 103 -5.83 9.50 4.62
N THR A 104 -5.26 8.67 3.73
CA THR A 104 -4.64 7.40 4.14
C THR A 104 -3.25 7.56 4.76
N VAL A 105 -2.55 8.64 4.40
CA VAL A 105 -1.17 8.93 4.84
C VAL A 105 -1.16 9.79 6.10
N ASP A 106 -2.13 10.71 6.24
CA ASP A 106 -2.27 11.61 7.39
C ASP A 106 -2.92 10.93 8.62
N ARG A 107 -2.43 9.73 8.97
CA ARG A 107 -2.80 9.08 10.24
C ARG A 107 -1.79 9.48 11.31
N ASP A 108 -2.29 9.94 12.47
CA ASP A 108 -1.43 10.05 13.64
C ASP A 108 -1.04 8.64 14.11
N TYR A 109 0.15 8.16 13.74
CA TYR A 109 0.67 6.86 14.15
C TYR A 109 1.13 6.84 15.64
N GLY A 110 0.85 7.90 16.40
CA GLY A 110 1.02 7.96 17.84
C GLY A 110 2.48 7.84 18.27
N VAL A 111 2.83 6.74 18.94
CA VAL A 111 4.21 6.50 19.41
C VAL A 111 5.20 6.42 18.23
N LEU A 112 4.75 5.91 17.08
CA LEU A 112 5.57 5.87 15.87
C LEU A 112 5.85 7.27 15.32
N ASN A 113 4.88 8.20 15.39
CA ASN A 113 5.14 9.59 15.04
C ASN A 113 6.25 10.18 15.91
N LYS A 114 6.19 9.98 17.22
CA LYS A 114 7.24 10.47 18.13
C LYS A 114 8.60 9.82 17.88
N ALA A 115 8.64 8.56 17.45
CA ALA A 115 9.87 7.85 17.10
C ALA A 115 10.46 8.34 15.77
N LEU A 116 9.64 8.46 14.72
CA LEU A 116 10.05 8.94 13.39
C LEU A 116 10.52 10.41 13.46
N TRP A 117 9.82 11.26 14.20
CA TRP A 117 10.20 12.66 14.45
C TRP A 117 11.45 12.80 15.35
N ARG A 118 11.81 11.77 16.13
CA ARG A 118 13.06 11.78 16.91
C ARG A 118 14.28 11.56 16.01
N GLU A 119 14.17 10.72 14.98
CA GLU A 119 15.24 10.50 13.99
C GLU A 119 15.34 11.67 13.00
N ALA A 120 14.23 12.23 12.52
CA ALA A 120 14.26 13.32 11.53
C ALA A 120 14.87 14.63 12.07
N ARG A 121 14.80 14.87 13.40
CA ARG A 121 15.36 16.09 14.03
C ARG A 121 16.89 16.12 14.09
N GLU A 122 17.57 14.99 13.94
CA GLU A 122 19.03 14.99 13.89
C GLU A 122 19.58 15.37 12.50
N CYS A 123 18.73 15.39 11.46
CA CYS A 123 19.16 15.66 10.08
C CYS A 123 18.57 16.94 9.46
N LEU A 124 17.65 17.64 10.13
CA LEU A 124 17.03 18.86 9.61
C LEU A 124 17.29 20.04 10.56
N PHE A 125 18.41 20.73 10.38
CA PHE A 125 18.61 22.05 10.97
C PHE A 125 17.76 23.06 10.19
N VAL A 126 16.66 23.52 10.79
CA VAL A 126 15.96 24.73 10.34
C VAL A 126 16.52 25.87 11.19
N GLU A 127 17.32 26.74 10.60
CA GLU A 127 17.65 28.03 11.22
C GLU A 127 16.35 28.82 11.41
N LEU A 128 16.16 29.35 12.62
CA LEU A 128 15.06 30.26 12.90
C LEU A 128 15.50 31.65 12.40
N ASP A 129 14.71 32.26 11.53
CA ASP A 129 14.92 33.66 11.15
C ASP A 129 14.86 34.55 12.40
N GLU A 130 15.76 35.54 12.47
CA GLU A 130 16.00 36.42 13.63
C GLU A 130 14.80 37.32 13.99
N ASP A 131 13.77 37.37 13.14
CA ASP A 131 12.56 38.15 13.38
C ASP A 131 11.41 37.20 13.73
N GLY A 132 11.16 37.03 15.04
CA GLY A 132 10.20 36.09 15.64
C GLY A 132 8.73 36.20 15.21
N ALA A 133 8.44 35.91 13.96
CA ALA A 133 7.10 35.68 13.44
C ALA A 133 6.92 34.16 13.23
N GLN A 134 6.12 33.55 14.11
CA GLN A 134 5.71 32.15 14.00
C GLN A 134 4.93 31.90 12.70
N ASN A 135 5.63 31.61 11.61
CA ASN A 135 5.06 31.16 10.35
C ASN A 135 5.63 29.79 9.98
N GLY A 136 5.31 28.79 10.80
CA GLY A 136 5.60 27.39 10.53
C GLY A 136 4.47 26.50 11.04
N VAL A 137 3.45 26.32 10.21
CA VAL A 137 2.36 25.31 10.31
C VAL A 137 1.42 25.45 11.52
N PHE A 138 0.20 25.94 11.26
CA PHE A 138 -0.89 25.98 12.23
C PHE A 138 -1.66 24.65 12.28
N TRP A 139 -1.83 24.08 13.48
CA TRP A 139 -2.75 22.96 13.75
C TRP A 139 -4.01 23.45 14.50
N TYR A 140 -5.16 22.88 14.13
CA TYR A 140 -6.50 23.21 14.64
C TYR A 140 -6.62 22.95 16.14
N ARG A 141 -6.90 23.99 16.94
CA ARG A 141 -7.35 23.84 18.33
C ARG A 141 -8.86 23.68 18.36
N ASN A 142 -9.35 22.52 18.77
CA ASN A 142 -10.76 22.34 19.10
C ASN A 142 -10.98 22.84 20.54
N LYS A 143 -11.90 23.79 20.74
CA LYS A 143 -12.40 24.17 22.07
C LYS A 143 -13.56 23.24 22.40
N LEU A 144 -13.49 22.62 23.59
CA LEU A 144 -14.64 21.98 24.26
C LEU A 144 -15.77 22.98 24.44
#